data_AF-A0A522MKZ8-F1
#
_entry.id   AF-A0A522MKZ8-F1
#
_cell.length_a   1.000
_cell.length_b   1.000
_cell.length_c   1.000
_cell.angle_alpha   90.00
_cell.angle_beta   90.00
_cell.angle_gamma   90.00
#
_symmetry.space_group_name_H-M   'P 1'
#
loop_
_entity.id
_entity.type
_entity.pdbx_description
1 polymer ?
#
loop_
_entity_poly.entity_id
_entity_poly.type
_entity_poly.pdbx_seq_one_letter_code
_entity_poly.pdbx_strand_id
1 'polypeptide(L)'
;MCLLLDPADAGARLLAHPRMDHLDWLEAESIHILRELVAECSKPALLFSGGKDSVVVLHLALKAFGLGANRKTSLPFPLVH
;
A
#
# COMPACT_ATOMS: atom_id res chain seq x y z
N MET A 1 34.92 12.92 29.38
CA MET A 1 34.01 13.95 28.84
C MET A 1 32.95 13.24 28.01
N CYS A 2 32.06 12.52 28.69
CA CYS A 2 30.91 11.85 28.12
C CYS A 2 29.74 12.80 28.38
N LEU A 3 29.42 13.66 27.42
CA LEU A 3 28.17 14.43 27.40
C LEU A 3 27.22 13.58 26.55
N LEU A 4 26.32 12.79 27.16
CA LEU A 4 24.98 13.20 27.55
C LEU A 4 24.20 13.77 26.34
N LEU A 5 23.70 12.85 25.52
CA LEU A 5 22.44 13.04 24.81
C LEU A 5 21.41 12.24 25.60
N ASP A 6 20.45 12.98 26.18
CA ASP A 6 19.47 12.53 27.14
C ASP A 6 18.58 11.38 26.63
N PRO A 7 18.20 10.42 27.49
CA PRO A 7 17.16 9.41 27.18
C PRO A 7 15.76 10.02 26.95
N ALA A 8 15.60 11.34 27.08
CA ALA A 8 14.36 12.06 26.81
C ALA A 8 14.05 12.24 25.30
N ASP A 9 15.03 12.07 24.41
CA ASP A 9 14.81 12.23 22.96
C ASP A 9 14.17 11.01 22.28
N ALA A 10 14.11 9.87 22.98
CA ALA A 10 13.44 8.67 22.47
C ALA A 10 11.89 8.80 22.44
N GLY A 11 11.33 9.72 23.23
CA GLY A 11 9.88 9.91 23.37
C GLY A 11 9.26 10.95 22.42
N ALA A 12 10.07 11.87 21.86
CA ALA A 12 9.56 13.00 21.07
C ALA A 12 9.15 12.63 19.63
N ARG A 13 9.57 11.46 19.13
CA ARG A 13 9.21 10.98 17.78
C ARG A 13 7.78 10.42 17.67
N LEU A 14 7.05 10.26 18.78
CA LEU A 14 5.75 9.60 18.76
C LEU A 14 4.56 10.49 18.33
N LEU A 15 4.76 11.81 18.13
CA LEU A 15 3.68 12.75 17.78
C LEU A 15 3.96 13.62 16.55
N ALA A 16 5.13 13.51 15.94
CA ALA A 16 5.31 14.05 14.61
C ALA A 16 4.58 13.11 13.65
N HIS A 17 3.36 13.45 13.24
CA HIS A 17 2.82 12.89 12.00
C HIS A 17 3.91 13.10 10.95
N PRO A 18 4.62 12.06 10.47
CA PRO A 18 5.49 12.27 9.34
C PRO A 18 4.56 12.83 8.27
N ARG A 19 4.86 14.03 7.77
CA ARG A 19 4.17 14.54 6.59
C ARG A 19 4.23 13.39 5.59
N MET A 20 3.07 12.86 5.21
CA MET A 20 2.97 11.71 4.30
C MET A 20 3.98 11.92 3.18
N ASP A 21 4.90 10.97 3.00
CA ASP A 21 5.84 11.07 1.89
C ASP A 21 5.04 11.04 0.58
N HIS A 22 5.60 11.58 -0.49
CA HIS A 22 4.93 11.61 -1.79
C HIS A 22 4.50 10.20 -2.24
N LEU A 23 5.33 9.18 -1.96
CA LEU A 23 5.01 7.78 -2.26
C LEU A 23 3.92 7.21 -1.36
N ASP A 24 3.88 7.58 -0.07
CA ASP A 24 2.80 7.17 0.84
C ASP A 24 1.45 7.69 0.35
N TRP A 25 1.43 8.94 -0.13
CA TRP A 25 0.23 9.55 -0.70
C TRP A 25 -0.21 8.84 -1.98
N LEU A 26 0.71 8.59 -2.93
CA LEU A 26 0.39 7.86 -4.17
C LEU A 26 -0.10 6.44 -3.90
N GLU A 27 0.50 5.77 -2.91
CA GLU A 27 0.08 4.45 -2.50
C GLU A 27 -1.34 4.45 -1.92
N ALA A 28 -1.64 5.39 -1.01
CA ALA A 28 -2.96 5.54 -0.42
C ALA A 28 -4.04 5.85 -1.47
N GLU A 29 -3.75 6.78 -2.38
CA GLU A 29 -4.62 7.14 -3.52
C GLU A 29 -4.88 5.91 -4.41
N SER A 30 -3.84 5.17 -4.76
CA SER A 30 -3.97 3.98 -5.61
C SER A 30 -4.78 2.86 -4.95
N ILE A 31 -4.58 2.63 -3.65
CA ILE A 31 -5.38 1.68 -2.86
C ILE A 31 -6.86 2.11 -2.83
N HIS A 32 -7.13 3.40 -2.66
CA HIS A 32 -8.49 3.93 -2.68
C HIS A 32 -9.16 3.67 -4.03
N ILE A 33 -8.52 4.04 -5.13
CA ILE A 33 -9.01 3.81 -6.49
C ILE A 33 -9.30 2.33 -6.75
N LEU A 34 -8.41 1.42 -6.34
CA LEU A 34 -8.62 -0.03 -6.54
C LEU A 34 -9.83 -0.58 -5.75
N ARG A 35 -10.11 -0.02 -4.57
CA ARG A 35 -11.29 -0.40 -3.77
C ARG A 35 -12.58 0.13 -4.39
N GLU A 36 -12.57 1.38 -4.86
CA GLU A 36 -13.73 1.96 -5.57
C GLU A 36 -14.01 1.24 -6.88
N LEU A 37 -12.96 0.90 -7.64
CA LEU A 37 -13.08 0.12 -8.87
C LEU A 37 -13.86 -1.17 -8.62
N VAL A 38 -13.50 -1.94 -7.59
CA VAL A 38 -14.19 -3.20 -7.26
C VAL A 38 -15.61 -2.99 -6.75
N ALA A 39 -15.88 -1.85 -6.10
CA ALA A 39 -17.23 -1.51 -5.64
C ALA A 39 -18.17 -1.14 -6.80
N GLU A 40 -17.66 -0.42 -7.81
CA GLU A 40 -18.47 0.18 -8.87
C GLU A 40 -18.49 -0.65 -10.17
N CYS A 41 -17.42 -1.40 -10.47
CA CYS A 41 -17.34 -2.17 -11.71
C CYS A 41 -18.00 -3.55 -11.58
N SER A 42 -18.83 -3.92 -12.55
CA SER A 42 -19.51 -5.23 -12.53
C SER A 42 -18.60 -6.42 -12.86
N LYS A 43 -17.55 -6.21 -13.66
CA LYS A 43 -16.58 -7.25 -14.08
C LYS A 43 -15.16 -6.70 -14.15
N PRO A 44 -14.57 -6.33 -13.00
CA PRO A 44 -13.21 -5.85 -12.97
C PRO A 44 -12.22 -6.96 -13.38
N ALA A 45 -11.13 -6.57 -14.03
CA ALA A 45 -10.01 -7.45 -14.35
C ALA A 45 -8.72 -6.62 -14.37
N LEU A 46 -7.60 -7.21 -13.97
CA LEU A 46 -6.30 -6.56 -14.01
C LEU A 46 -5.50 -7.08 -15.21
N LEU A 47 -5.26 -6.21 -16.19
CA LEU A 47 -4.35 -6.46 -17.31
C LEU A 47 -2.90 -6.51 -16.79
N PHE A 48 -2.28 -7.67 -16.94
CA PHE A 48 -0.98 -7.99 -16.38
C PHE A 48 -0.01 -8.36 -17.49
N SER A 49 0.83 -7.41 -17.88
CA SER A 49 1.85 -7.63 -18.92
C SER A 49 3.12 -8.31 -18.38
N GLY A 50 3.27 -8.44 -17.06
CA GLY A 50 4.52 -8.86 -16.42
C GLY A 50 5.60 -7.75 -16.39
N GLY A 51 5.28 -6.55 -16.89
CA GLY A 51 6.17 -5.38 -16.81
C GLY A 51 6.12 -4.70 -15.44
N LYS A 52 7.08 -3.79 -15.20
CA LYS A 52 7.25 -3.08 -13.92
C LYS A 52 5.97 -2.43 -13.40
N ASP A 53 5.21 -1.78 -14.30
CA ASP A 53 4.04 -1.01 -13.94
C ASP A 53 2.91 -1.95 -13.49
N SER A 54 2.69 -3.04 -14.23
CA SER A 54 1.69 -4.06 -13.87
C SER A 54 2.01 -4.81 -12.58
N VAL A 55 3.30 -5.01 -12.28
CA VAL A 55 3.75 -5.60 -11.00
C VAL A 55 3.47 -4.67 -9.83
N VAL A 56 3.69 -3.36 -9.99
CA VAL A 56 3.34 -2.37 -8.95
C VAL A 56 1.84 -2.34 -8.72
N VAL A 57 1.02 -2.33 -9.77
CA VAL A 57 -0.45 -2.37 -9.63
C VAL A 57 -0.92 -3.65 -8.95
N LEU A 58 -0.35 -4.81 -9.30
CA LEU A 58 -0.64 -6.07 -8.60
C LEU A 58 -0.29 -5.97 -7.11
N HIS A 59 0.88 -5.41 -6.77
CA HIS A 59 1.27 -5.22 -5.38
C HIS A 59 0.30 -4.30 -4.62
N LEU A 60 -0.10 -3.18 -5.23
CA LEU A 60 -1.10 -2.26 -4.68
C LEU A 60 -2.46 -2.93 -4.48
N ALA A 61 -2.89 -3.78 -5.42
CA ALA A 61 -4.11 -4.57 -5.29
C ALA A 61 -4.06 -5.54 -4.11
N LEU A 62 -2.94 -6.24 -3.93
CA LEU A 62 -2.74 -7.12 -2.76
C LEU A 62 -2.85 -6.32 -1.45
N LYS A 63 -2.24 -5.13 -1.38
CA LYS A 63 -2.37 -4.22 -0.22
C LYS A 63 -3.80 -3.73 -0.02
N ALA A 64 -4.48 -3.34 -1.09
CA ALA A 64 -5.84 -2.82 -1.04
C ALA A 64 -6.82 -3.81 -0.39
N PHE A 65 -6.65 -5.10 -0.64
CA PHE A 65 -7.51 -6.17 -0.10
C PHE A 65 -6.89 -6.93 1.08
N GLY A 66 -5.76 -6.45 1.62
CA GLY A 66 -5.11 -7.07 2.79
C GLY A 66 -4.73 -8.53 2.55
N LEU A 67 -4.23 -8.82 1.34
CA LEU A 67 -3.76 -10.14 0.91
C LEU A 67 -2.25 -10.21 1.16
N GLY A 68 -1.85 -11.15 2.00
CA GLY A 68 -0.46 -11.39 2.36
C GLY A 68 -0.22 -12.86 2.64
N ALA A 69 1.04 -13.23 2.90
CA ALA A 69 1.48 -14.62 3.01
C ALA A 69 0.65 -15.49 3.98
N ASN A 70 0.08 -14.88 5.03
CA ASN A 70 -0.64 -15.58 6.09
C ASN A 70 -2.17 -15.65 5.88
N ARG A 71 -2.70 -15.12 4.77
CA ARG A 71 -4.14 -15.07 4.50
C ARG A 71 -4.49 -15.81 3.22
N LYS A 72 -5.27 -16.89 3.34
CA LYS A 72 -5.71 -17.74 2.21
C LYS A 72 -6.94 -17.11 1.55
N THR A 73 -6.76 -15.98 0.87
CA THR A 73 -7.82 -15.29 0.14
C THR A 73 -7.30 -14.87 -1.24
N SER A 74 -8.18 -14.85 -2.24
CA SER A 74 -7.85 -14.45 -3.63
C SER A 74 -8.25 -13.00 -3.88
N LEU A 75 -7.66 -12.39 -4.91
CA LEU A 75 -8.12 -11.11 -5.43
C LEU A 75 -9.59 -11.21 -5.87
N PRO A 76 -10.38 -10.13 -5.72
CA PRO A 76 -11.78 -10.07 -6.14
C PRO A 76 -11.97 -9.94 -7.67
N PHE A 77 -10.88 -10.02 -8.44
CA PHE A 77 -10.87 -9.98 -9.89
C PHE A 77 -9.76 -10.86 -10.47
N PRO A 78 -9.92 -11.36 -11.71
CA PRO A 78 -8.89 -12.11 -12.39
C PRO A 78 -7.74 -11.23 -12.88
N LEU A 79 -6.57 -11.85 -13.02
CA LEU A 79 -5.45 -11.36 -13.83
C LEU A 79 -5.65 -11.84 -15.27
N VAL A 80 -5.54 -10.92 -16.22
CA VAL A 80 -5.68 -11.17 -17.66
C VAL A 80 -4.45 -10.65 -18.39
N HIS A 81 -4.04 -11.27 -19.48
CA HIS A 81 -2.86 -10.87 -20.27
C HIS A 81 -3.28 -10.06 -21.50
#